data_AF-A0ABD6SEM6-F1
#
_entry.id   AF-A0ABD6SEM6-F1
#
_cell.length_a   1.000
_cell.length_b   1.000
_cell.length_c   1.000
_cell.angle_alpha   90.00
_cell.angle_beta   90.00
_cell.angle_gamma   90.00
#
_symmetry.space_group_name_H-M   'P 1'
#
loop_
_entity.id
_entity.type
_entity.pdbx_description
1 polymer ?
#
loop_
_entity_poly.entity_id
_entity_poly.type
_entity_poly.pdbx_seq_one_letter_code
_entity_poly.pdbx_strand_id
1 'polypeptide(L)'
;NTKAIRLPWEITEELLRENIEGEGYEDTVMALMSTQLGIDLEDLHWNGDTESSDGMLSINDGWLKKIKKSKESHIVDHAKLVTGTGEAAAANGFGKGSIFALSGAMPNKYKNSNLRWIMSPSRREKWIEYLTNRPTGAGDAALLGAGDQVNKPMGYGIVTVPSLEDDVIILADPKNFIAVNTYDTRVRKTTEGKTAVMEDKRFYVIHFDDDAVIQEMDAVAILTNIPDTFGA
;
A
#
# COMPACT_ATOMS: atom_id res chain seq x y z
N ASN A 1 -5.40 -9.60 -16.45
CA ASN A 1 -4.82 -10.93 -16.70
C ASN A 1 -4.28 -11.40 -15.37
N THR A 2 -4.93 -12.36 -14.73
CA THR A 2 -4.50 -12.83 -13.40
C THR A 2 -3.19 -13.61 -13.48
N LYS A 3 -2.34 -13.45 -12.47
CA LYS A 3 -1.03 -14.11 -12.35
C LYS A 3 -1.12 -15.21 -11.32
N ALA A 4 -0.63 -16.39 -11.68
CA ALA A 4 -0.59 -17.52 -10.77
C ALA A 4 0.60 -17.38 -9.82
N ILE A 5 0.30 -17.27 -8.52
CA ILE A 5 1.28 -17.12 -7.44
C ILE A 5 1.31 -18.42 -6.63
N ARG A 6 2.52 -18.78 -6.21
CA ARG A 6 2.79 -19.97 -5.39
C ARG A 6 3.72 -19.60 -4.27
N LEU A 7 3.29 -19.83 -3.04
CA LEU A 7 4.13 -19.64 -1.85
C LEU A 7 4.47 -21.01 -1.25
N PRO A 8 5.65 -21.57 -1.52
CA PRO A 8 6.12 -22.80 -0.88
C PRO A 8 6.79 -22.50 0.46
N TRP A 9 6.54 -23.33 1.47
CA TRP A 9 7.37 -23.40 2.67
C TRP A 9 7.48 -24.83 3.20
N GLU A 10 8.46 -25.04 4.06
CA GLU A 10 8.87 -26.35 4.56
C GLU A 10 8.93 -26.33 6.08
N ILE A 11 8.52 -27.43 6.71
CA ILE A 11 8.68 -27.66 8.14
C ILE A 11 9.37 -29.02 8.31
N THR A 12 10.46 -29.08 9.07
CA THR A 12 11.15 -30.35 9.39
C THR A 12 10.33 -31.16 10.40
N GLU A 13 10.33 -32.48 10.26
CA GLU A 13 9.62 -33.39 11.18
C GLU A 13 10.26 -33.39 12.58
N GLU A 14 11.58 -33.18 12.67
CA GLU A 14 12.29 -32.97 13.94
C GLU A 14 11.69 -31.79 14.72
N LEU A 15 11.44 -30.67 14.05
CA LEU A 15 10.89 -29.49 14.68
C LEU A 15 9.43 -29.69 15.09
N LEU A 16 8.66 -30.48 14.34
CA LEU A 16 7.30 -30.89 14.74
C LEU A 16 7.30 -31.82 15.96
N ARG A 17 8.39 -32.57 16.19
CA ARG A 17 8.50 -33.51 17.32
C ARG A 17 9.02 -32.86 18.60
N GLU A 18 9.93 -31.91 18.46
CA GLU A 18 10.61 -31.24 19.59
C GLU A 18 9.98 -29.90 19.99
N ASN A 19 8.88 -29.51 19.35
CA ASN A 19 8.19 -28.27 19.66
C ASN A 19 7.57 -28.27 21.07
N ILE A 20 7.44 -27.07 21.63
CA ILE A 20 6.77 -26.86 22.91
C ILE A 20 5.24 -26.78 22.78
N GLU A 21 4.74 -26.49 21.58
CA GLU A 21 3.32 -26.29 21.27
C GLU A 21 2.60 -27.60 20.87
N GLY A 22 3.33 -28.71 20.71
CA GLY A 22 2.76 -30.00 20.34
C GLY A 22 2.03 -29.93 19.00
N GLU A 23 0.81 -30.47 18.94
CA GLU A 23 0.00 -30.49 17.71
C GLU A 23 -0.39 -29.08 17.21
N GLY A 24 -0.36 -28.05 18.07
CA GLY A 24 -0.78 -26.69 17.73
C GLY A 24 0.24 -25.86 16.93
N TYR A 25 1.50 -26.31 16.85
CA TYR A 25 2.55 -25.58 16.13
C TYR A 25 2.25 -25.39 14.65
N GLU A 26 1.65 -26.40 14.01
CA GLU A 26 1.30 -26.31 12.58
C GLU A 26 0.29 -25.18 12.36
N ASP A 27 -0.70 -25.04 13.23
CA ASP A 27 -1.69 -23.96 13.17
C ASP A 27 -1.06 -22.59 13.43
N THR A 28 -0.13 -22.47 14.38
CA THR A 28 0.62 -21.24 14.65
C THR A 28 1.40 -20.80 13.41
N VAL A 29 2.15 -21.71 12.77
CA VAL A 29 2.91 -21.42 11.55
C VAL A 29 1.98 -21.05 10.40
N MET A 30 0.87 -21.78 10.21
CA MET A 30 -0.14 -21.44 9.20
C MET A 30 -0.70 -20.04 9.39
N ALA A 31 -0.98 -19.63 10.63
CA ALA A 31 -1.49 -18.30 10.95
C ALA A 31 -0.45 -17.20 10.66
N LEU A 32 0.81 -17.42 11.03
CA LEU A 32 1.91 -16.51 10.74
C LEU A 32 2.13 -16.36 9.22
N MET A 33 2.19 -17.48 8.49
CA MET A 33 2.35 -17.48 7.03
C MET A 33 1.18 -16.80 6.33
N SER A 34 -0.05 -17.02 6.80
CA SER A 34 -1.24 -16.36 6.23
C SER A 34 -1.24 -14.84 6.48
N THR A 35 -0.76 -14.41 7.65
CA THR A 35 -0.64 -12.98 7.98
C THR A 35 0.41 -12.30 7.11
N GLN A 36 1.60 -12.92 6.98
CA GLN A 36 2.66 -12.40 6.11
C GLN A 36 2.24 -12.38 4.65
N LEU A 37 1.58 -13.43 4.16
CA LEU A 37 1.03 -13.44 2.81
C LEU A 37 0.06 -12.27 2.56
N GLY A 38 -0.75 -11.89 3.55
CA GLY A 38 -1.64 -10.73 3.44
C GLY A 38 -0.88 -9.41 3.30
N ILE A 39 0.20 -9.23 4.08
CA ILE A 39 1.08 -8.05 4.03
C ILE A 39 1.82 -7.98 2.69
N ASP A 40 2.38 -9.11 2.27
CA ASP A 40 3.09 -9.29 1.01
C ASP A 40 2.18 -9.01 -0.20
N LEU A 41 0.91 -9.41 -0.12
CA LEU A 41 -0.07 -9.11 -1.16
C LEU A 41 -0.45 -7.63 -1.20
N GLU A 42 -0.60 -6.98 -0.04
CA GLU A 42 -0.82 -5.53 0.01
C GLU A 42 0.34 -4.79 -0.68
N ASP A 43 1.58 -5.19 -0.42
CA ASP A 43 2.76 -4.61 -1.07
C ASP A 43 2.75 -4.86 -2.58
N LEU A 44 2.49 -6.10 -3.01
CA LEU A 44 2.39 -6.43 -4.43
C LEU A 44 1.26 -5.66 -5.14
N HIS A 45 0.10 -5.47 -4.49
CA HIS A 45 -1.03 -4.73 -5.05
C HIS A 45 -0.73 -3.25 -5.21
N TRP A 46 0.00 -2.64 -4.29
CA TRP A 46 0.36 -1.22 -4.39
C TRP A 46 1.56 -0.97 -5.29
N ASN A 47 2.67 -1.66 -5.03
CA ASN A 47 4.00 -1.37 -5.55
C ASN A 47 4.45 -2.32 -6.68
N GLY A 48 3.63 -3.31 -7.04
CA GLY A 48 3.96 -4.27 -8.09
C GLY A 48 4.39 -3.60 -9.39
N ASP A 49 5.50 -4.05 -9.94
CA ASP A 49 6.06 -3.58 -11.19
C ASP A 49 6.83 -4.72 -11.86
N THR A 50 6.32 -5.26 -12.97
CA THR A 50 6.99 -6.33 -13.72
C THR A 50 8.38 -5.97 -14.25
N GLU A 51 8.77 -4.70 -14.24
CA GLU A 51 10.09 -4.21 -14.64
C GLU A 51 11.03 -4.01 -13.43
N SER A 52 10.55 -4.21 -12.21
CA SER A 52 11.36 -4.15 -11.00
C SER A 52 12.45 -5.22 -10.98
N SER A 53 13.61 -4.89 -10.40
CA SER A 53 14.67 -5.85 -10.11
C SER A 53 14.35 -6.74 -8.91
N ASP A 54 13.34 -6.38 -8.12
CA ASP A 54 12.89 -7.17 -6.98
C ASP A 54 12.06 -8.37 -7.46
N GLY A 55 12.41 -9.57 -6.99
CA GLY A 55 11.74 -10.82 -7.38
C GLY A 55 10.29 -10.91 -6.92
N MET A 56 9.92 -10.23 -5.83
CA MET A 56 8.55 -10.16 -5.32
C MET A 56 7.71 -9.16 -6.10
N LEU A 57 8.20 -7.93 -6.26
CA LEU A 57 7.43 -6.87 -6.92
C LEU A 57 7.29 -7.11 -8.44
N SER A 58 8.20 -7.85 -9.06
CA SER A 58 8.13 -8.20 -10.49
C SER A 58 7.09 -9.24 -10.85
N ILE A 59 6.38 -9.82 -9.86
CA ILE A 59 5.35 -10.84 -10.09
C ILE A 59 4.15 -10.27 -10.88
N ASN A 60 3.71 -9.05 -10.57
CA ASN A 60 2.56 -8.42 -11.20
C ASN A 60 2.64 -6.89 -11.21
N ASP A 61 1.88 -6.24 -12.09
CA ASP A 61 1.73 -4.78 -12.08
C ASP A 61 0.65 -4.35 -11.07
N GLY A 62 1.06 -3.57 -10.08
CA GLY A 62 0.22 -3.00 -9.03
C GLY A 62 -0.53 -1.73 -9.45
N TRP A 63 -1.32 -1.20 -8.52
CA TRP A 63 -2.14 -0.01 -8.73
C TRP A 63 -1.29 1.23 -9.02
N LEU A 64 -0.15 1.45 -8.36
CA LEU A 64 0.67 2.65 -8.62
C LEU A 64 1.15 2.73 -10.06
N LYS A 65 1.66 1.62 -10.61
CA LYS A 65 2.09 1.56 -12.02
C LYS A 65 0.92 1.76 -12.98
N LYS A 66 -0.24 1.15 -12.69
CA LYS A 66 -1.47 1.30 -13.49
C LYS A 66 -1.96 2.75 -13.48
N ILE A 67 -1.91 3.44 -12.34
CA ILE A 67 -2.25 4.87 -12.21
C ILE A 67 -1.26 5.74 -12.97
N LYS A 68 0.06 5.57 -12.73
CA LYS A 68 1.13 6.39 -13.34
C LYS A 68 1.16 6.27 -14.88
N LYS A 69 0.73 5.12 -15.43
CA LYS A 69 0.68 4.86 -16.88
C LYS A 69 -0.62 5.30 -17.55
N SER A 70 -1.70 5.46 -16.80
CA SER A 70 -2.99 5.84 -17.38
C SER A 70 -3.01 7.31 -17.81
N LYS A 71 -3.79 7.61 -18.86
CA LYS A 71 -4.08 8.98 -19.32
C LYS A 71 -5.32 9.58 -18.66
N GLU A 72 -6.13 8.73 -18.04
CA GLU A 72 -7.40 9.11 -17.40
C GLU A 72 -7.23 9.40 -15.91
N SER A 73 -6.11 8.99 -15.31
CA SER A 73 -5.78 9.32 -13.93
C SER A 73 -5.33 10.79 -13.82
N HIS A 74 -5.70 11.42 -12.71
CA HIS A 74 -5.29 12.79 -12.44
C HIS A 74 -3.95 12.82 -11.72
N ILE A 75 -2.87 12.84 -12.50
CA ILE A 75 -1.50 12.90 -11.98
C ILE A 75 -1.12 14.37 -11.78
N VAL A 76 -0.90 14.74 -10.54
CA VAL A 76 -0.40 16.05 -10.13
C VAL A 76 1.04 15.88 -9.67
N ASP A 77 1.97 16.55 -10.32
CA ASP A 77 3.37 16.55 -9.93
C ASP A 77 3.62 17.77 -9.04
N HIS A 78 4.00 17.53 -7.78
CA HIS A 78 4.23 18.61 -6.81
C HIS A 78 5.37 19.54 -7.26
N ALA A 79 6.46 18.99 -7.78
CA ALA A 79 7.60 19.78 -8.24
C ALA A 79 7.19 20.71 -9.39
N LYS A 80 6.43 20.20 -10.37
CA LYS A 80 5.89 21.02 -11.47
C LYS A 80 4.92 22.09 -11.01
N LEU A 81 4.12 21.80 -9.99
CA LEU A 81 3.16 22.77 -9.42
C LEU A 81 3.85 23.96 -8.78
N VAL A 82 5.01 23.73 -8.15
CA VAL A 82 5.73 24.77 -7.40
C VAL A 82 6.75 25.50 -8.28
N THR A 83 7.45 24.81 -9.17
CA THR A 83 8.53 25.40 -9.97
C THR A 83 8.14 25.73 -11.41
N GLY A 84 7.03 25.19 -11.93
CA GLY A 84 6.60 25.35 -13.32
C GLY A 84 7.45 24.59 -14.34
N THR A 85 8.66 24.16 -13.98
CA THR A 85 9.62 23.45 -14.86
C THR A 85 9.79 21.97 -14.51
N GLY A 86 9.35 21.53 -13.32
CA GLY A 86 9.46 20.14 -12.87
C GLY A 86 10.85 19.76 -12.35
N GLU A 87 11.72 20.74 -12.13
CA GLU A 87 12.97 20.51 -11.41
C GLU A 87 12.67 20.22 -9.94
N ALA A 88 13.26 19.14 -9.41
CA ALA A 88 13.20 18.77 -7.99
C ALA A 88 13.99 19.71 -7.06
N ALA A 89 14.26 20.94 -7.52
CA ALA A 89 15.03 21.93 -6.78
C ALA A 89 14.08 22.76 -5.92
N ALA A 90 14.16 22.56 -4.60
CA ALA A 90 13.66 23.49 -3.59
C ALA A 90 12.19 23.94 -3.78
N ALA A 91 11.28 23.00 -4.04
CA ALA A 91 9.87 23.29 -3.79
C ALA A 91 9.74 23.67 -2.30
N ASN A 92 9.11 24.81 -2.00
CA ASN A 92 8.83 25.35 -0.66
C ASN A 92 7.95 24.38 0.14
N GLY A 93 8.53 23.23 0.49
CA GLY A 93 8.00 21.97 0.95
C GLY A 93 6.53 21.63 0.74
N PHE A 94 6.11 20.53 1.36
CA PHE A 94 4.74 20.05 1.22
C PHE A 94 3.76 21.00 1.95
N GLY A 95 2.68 21.44 1.32
CA GLY A 95 1.77 22.43 1.90
C GLY A 95 0.32 22.27 1.46
N LYS A 96 -0.57 23.09 2.04
CA LYS A 96 -2.02 23.09 1.73
C LYS A 96 -2.32 23.20 0.23
N GLY A 97 -1.51 23.97 -0.51
CA GLY A 97 -1.69 24.18 -1.95
C GLY A 97 -1.66 22.88 -2.76
N SER A 98 -0.78 21.93 -2.40
CA SER A 98 -0.65 20.64 -3.08
C SER A 98 -1.88 19.75 -2.87
N ILE A 99 -2.42 19.75 -1.65
CA ILE A 99 -3.64 19.01 -1.30
C ILE A 99 -4.86 19.62 -2.00
N PHE A 100 -4.96 20.96 -2.04
CA PHE A 100 -6.04 21.63 -2.75
C PHE A 100 -5.97 21.40 -4.27
N ALA A 101 -4.77 21.44 -4.86
CA ALA A 101 -4.57 21.15 -6.27
C ALA A 101 -4.92 19.70 -6.62
N LEU A 102 -4.55 18.74 -5.76
CA LEU A 102 -4.92 17.34 -5.93
C LEU A 102 -6.45 17.14 -5.87
N SER A 103 -7.12 17.76 -4.90
CA SER A 103 -8.59 17.72 -4.84
C SER A 103 -9.26 18.47 -6.00
N GLY A 104 -8.60 19.50 -6.53
CA GLY A 104 -9.08 20.30 -7.66
C GLY A 104 -8.97 19.55 -8.99
N ALA A 105 -7.95 18.71 -9.13
CA ALA A 105 -7.76 17.86 -10.32
C ALA A 105 -8.83 16.78 -10.45
N MET A 106 -9.41 16.31 -9.35
CA MET A 106 -10.49 15.33 -9.37
C MET A 106 -11.83 15.96 -9.81
N PRO A 107 -12.56 15.33 -10.77
CA PRO A 107 -13.89 15.77 -11.19
C PRO A 107 -14.89 15.77 -10.03
N ASN A 108 -15.79 16.77 -10.01
CA ASN A 108 -16.78 16.90 -8.94
C ASN A 108 -17.73 15.69 -8.81
N LYS A 109 -17.89 14.89 -9.87
CA LYS A 109 -18.71 13.66 -9.88
C LYS A 109 -18.24 12.64 -8.82
N TYR A 110 -16.94 12.58 -8.54
CA TYR A 110 -16.36 11.61 -7.60
C TYR A 110 -16.09 12.19 -6.21
N LYS A 111 -16.35 13.49 -6.00
CA LYS A 111 -16.22 14.15 -4.69
C LYS A 111 -17.39 13.75 -3.78
N ASN A 112 -17.24 12.61 -3.14
CA ASN A 112 -18.19 12.06 -2.17
C ASN A 112 -17.55 11.94 -0.78
N SER A 113 -18.37 11.68 0.25
CA SER A 113 -17.88 11.52 1.64
C SER A 113 -17.00 10.27 1.86
N ASN A 114 -16.91 9.37 0.88
CA ASN A 114 -16.15 8.13 0.97
C ASN A 114 -14.69 8.29 0.53
N LEU A 115 -14.35 9.41 -0.10
CA LEU A 115 -12.95 9.70 -0.44
C LEU A 115 -12.06 9.63 0.80
N ARG A 116 -10.88 9.05 0.60
CA ARG A 116 -9.83 8.96 1.61
C ARG A 116 -8.51 9.42 1.01
N TRP A 117 -7.70 10.05 1.85
CA TRP A 117 -6.30 10.31 1.54
C TRP A 117 -5.49 9.07 1.89
N ILE A 118 -4.91 8.41 0.89
CA ILE A 118 -4.07 7.24 1.05
C ILE A 118 -2.61 7.71 0.99
N MET A 119 -1.84 7.46 2.04
CA MET A 119 -0.45 7.88 2.16
C MET A 119 0.34 6.95 3.09
N SER A 120 1.67 7.07 3.12
CA SER A 120 2.51 6.32 4.06
C SER A 120 2.34 6.83 5.51
N PRO A 121 2.62 6.00 6.54
CA PRO A 121 2.62 6.43 7.94
C PRO A 121 3.58 7.60 8.20
N SER A 122 4.79 7.54 7.65
CA SER A 122 5.79 8.62 7.76
C SER A 122 5.26 9.92 7.15
N ARG A 123 4.52 9.85 6.04
CA ARG A 123 3.92 11.03 5.40
C ARG A 123 2.80 11.62 6.25
N ARG A 124 2.03 10.80 6.96
CA ARG A 124 1.04 11.27 7.94
C ARG A 124 1.71 11.98 9.11
N GLU A 125 2.79 11.42 9.66
CA GLU A 125 3.55 12.06 10.76
C GLU A 125 4.09 13.42 10.34
N LYS A 126 4.67 13.48 9.14
CA LYS A 126 5.08 14.73 8.50
C LYS A 126 3.91 15.71 8.41
N TRP A 127 2.73 15.29 7.94
CA TRP A 127 1.54 16.15 7.90
C TRP A 127 1.14 16.70 9.29
N ILE A 128 1.25 15.89 10.34
CA ILE A 128 1.01 16.32 11.72
C ILE A 128 2.04 17.37 12.14
N GLU A 129 3.33 17.16 11.85
CA GLU A 129 4.40 18.12 12.13
C GLU A 129 4.14 19.49 11.47
N TYR A 130 3.66 19.51 10.23
CA TYR A 130 3.26 20.74 9.54
C TYR A 130 2.15 21.51 10.23
N LEU A 131 1.17 20.80 10.80
CA LEU A 131 0.08 21.42 11.55
C LEU A 131 0.58 21.97 12.89
N THR A 132 1.52 21.28 13.54
CA THR A 132 2.15 21.69 14.80
C THR A 132 3.01 22.94 14.67
N ASN A 133 3.74 23.10 13.56
CA ASN A 133 4.58 24.29 13.32
C ASN A 133 3.77 25.59 13.13
N ARG A 134 2.43 25.53 13.05
CA ARG A 134 1.57 26.72 12.97
C ARG A 134 1.21 27.18 14.39
N PRO A 135 1.47 28.45 14.77
CA PRO A 135 1.14 29.02 16.09
C PRO A 135 -0.38 29.30 16.21
N THR A 136 -1.19 28.26 16.06
CA THR A 136 -2.65 28.30 16.14
C THR A 136 -3.12 27.10 16.97
N GLY A 137 -4.33 27.16 17.56
CA GLY A 137 -4.88 26.06 18.38
C GLY A 137 -4.99 24.69 17.69
N ALA A 138 -4.72 24.61 16.38
CA ALA A 138 -4.57 23.36 15.65
C ALA A 138 -3.23 22.64 15.90
N GLY A 139 -2.18 23.37 16.31
CA GLY A 139 -0.87 22.77 16.64
C GLY A 139 -0.88 22.01 17.96
N ASP A 140 -1.54 22.55 18.99
CA ASP A 140 -1.76 21.84 20.26
C ASP A 140 -2.68 20.62 20.09
N ALA A 141 -3.67 20.71 19.21
CA ALA A 141 -4.57 19.59 18.86
C ALA A 141 -3.85 18.48 18.07
N ALA A 142 -2.88 18.83 17.23
CA ALA A 142 -2.03 17.89 16.48
C ALA A 142 -1.06 17.12 17.39
N LEU A 143 -0.43 17.81 18.36
CA LEU A 143 0.44 17.20 19.37
C LEU A 143 -0.28 16.22 20.31
N LEU A 144 -1.56 16.47 20.61
CA LEU A 144 -2.36 15.62 21.50
C LEU A 144 -3.11 14.49 20.77
N GLY A 145 -2.94 14.35 19.44
CA GLY A 145 -3.67 13.38 18.63
C GLY A 145 -5.19 13.60 18.60
N ALA A 146 -5.65 14.77 19.05
CA ALA A 146 -7.04 15.09 19.32
C ALA A 146 -7.48 16.31 18.50
N GLY A 147 -8.13 16.04 17.36
CA GLY A 147 -8.73 17.06 16.51
C GLY A 147 -9.17 16.49 15.17
N ASP A 148 -10.45 16.64 14.83
CA ASP A 148 -11.01 16.11 13.57
C ASP A 148 -10.28 16.69 12.34
N GLN A 149 -9.66 17.87 12.48
CA GLN A 149 -8.88 18.54 11.43
C GLN A 149 -7.52 17.91 11.13
N VAL A 150 -6.95 17.17 12.08
CA VAL A 150 -5.63 16.52 11.94
C VAL A 150 -5.79 15.19 11.19
N ASN A 151 -6.85 14.45 11.50
CA ASN A 151 -7.15 13.15 10.87
C ASN A 151 -8.02 13.25 9.61
N LYS A 152 -8.59 14.43 9.32
CA LYS A 152 -9.39 14.68 8.11
C LYS A 152 -9.01 15.97 7.38
N PRO A 153 -7.94 15.97 6.57
CA PRO A 153 -7.66 17.08 5.66
C PRO A 153 -8.87 17.30 4.74
N MET A 154 -9.42 18.52 4.76
CA MET A 154 -10.62 18.92 4.01
C MET A 154 -11.90 18.12 4.33
N GLY A 155 -11.94 17.41 5.46
CA GLY A 155 -13.10 16.59 5.87
C GLY A 155 -13.07 15.15 5.34
N TYR A 156 -12.07 14.76 4.55
CA TYR A 156 -11.85 13.38 4.12
C TYR A 156 -10.86 12.67 5.03
N GLY A 157 -11.17 11.44 5.46
CA GLY A 157 -10.30 10.66 6.36
C GLY A 157 -8.98 10.25 5.69
N ILE A 158 -7.92 10.12 6.50
CA ILE A 158 -6.64 9.54 6.08
C ILE A 158 -6.65 8.03 6.32
N VAL A 159 -6.18 7.26 5.34
CA VAL A 159 -5.84 5.84 5.45
C VAL A 159 -4.34 5.72 5.23
N THR A 160 -3.65 5.05 6.15
CA THR A 160 -2.21 4.83 6.05
C THR A 160 -1.91 3.43 5.54
N VAL A 161 -1.08 3.32 4.51
CA VAL A 161 -0.60 2.06 3.95
C VAL A 161 0.90 1.99 4.21
N PRO A 162 1.39 1.05 5.06
CA PRO A 162 2.81 0.98 5.42
C PRO A 162 3.76 0.70 4.26
N SER A 163 3.31 -0.04 3.24
CA SER A 163 4.12 -0.38 2.07
C SER A 163 4.25 0.77 1.07
N LEU A 164 3.42 1.81 1.16
CA LEU A 164 3.41 2.89 0.16
C LEU A 164 4.69 3.75 0.22
N GLU A 165 5.20 4.13 -0.96
CA GLU A 165 6.32 5.08 -1.07
C GLU A 165 5.98 6.43 -0.41
N ASP A 166 6.96 7.01 0.28
CA ASP A 166 6.77 8.25 1.06
C ASP A 166 6.49 9.47 0.18
N ASP A 167 6.95 9.48 -1.08
CA ASP A 167 6.85 10.62 -2.01
C ASP A 167 5.50 10.72 -2.73
N VAL A 168 4.55 9.81 -2.42
CA VAL A 168 3.25 9.71 -3.07
C VAL A 168 2.09 9.94 -2.08
N ILE A 169 1.07 10.68 -2.53
CA ILE A 169 -0.25 10.74 -1.87
C ILE A 169 -1.34 10.47 -2.91
N ILE A 170 -2.31 9.63 -2.57
CA ILE A 170 -3.44 9.30 -3.44
C ILE A 170 -4.73 9.80 -2.80
N LEU A 171 -5.61 10.37 -3.62
CA LEU A 171 -6.99 10.68 -3.27
C LEU A 171 -7.91 9.82 -4.13
N ALA A 172 -8.60 8.88 -3.49
CA ALA A 172 -9.56 7.99 -4.14
C ALA A 172 -10.49 7.37 -3.09
N ASP A 173 -11.58 6.73 -3.54
CA ASP A 173 -12.37 5.83 -2.69
C ASP A 173 -11.61 4.49 -2.57
N PRO A 174 -11.29 4.00 -1.36
CA PRO A 174 -10.63 2.70 -1.19
C PRO A 174 -11.35 1.54 -1.87
N LYS A 175 -12.68 1.60 -2.02
CA LYS A 175 -13.47 0.57 -2.70
C LYS A 175 -13.24 0.52 -4.21
N ASN A 176 -12.61 1.53 -4.78
CA ASN A 176 -12.25 1.57 -6.19
C ASN A 176 -11.07 0.62 -6.51
N PHE A 177 -10.23 0.35 -5.51
CA PHE A 177 -9.12 -0.59 -5.59
C PHE A 177 -9.62 -2.00 -5.27
N ILE A 178 -9.54 -2.91 -6.24
CA ILE A 178 -10.00 -4.28 -6.09
C ILE A 178 -8.90 -5.26 -6.44
N ALA A 179 -8.72 -6.27 -5.59
CA ALA A 179 -7.92 -7.45 -5.91
C ALA A 179 -8.86 -8.52 -6.44
N VAL A 180 -8.55 -9.06 -7.63
CA VAL A 180 -9.39 -10.05 -8.31
C VAL A 180 -8.68 -11.39 -8.32
N ASN A 181 -9.32 -12.38 -7.69
CA ASN A 181 -8.86 -13.76 -7.72
C ASN A 181 -9.74 -14.57 -8.68
N THR A 182 -9.13 -15.23 -9.67
CA THR A 182 -9.88 -16.05 -10.65
C THR A 182 -10.35 -17.38 -10.07
N TYR A 183 -9.58 -17.93 -9.13
CA TYR A 183 -9.89 -19.20 -8.47
C TYR A 183 -9.73 -19.07 -6.96
N ASP A 184 -10.41 -19.96 -6.24
CA ASP A 184 -10.28 -20.09 -4.79
C ASP A 184 -8.83 -20.39 -4.41
N THR A 185 -8.33 -19.71 -3.38
CA THR A 185 -7.03 -19.97 -2.76
C THR A 185 -7.01 -21.39 -2.20
N ARG A 186 -6.01 -22.18 -2.59
CA ARG A 186 -5.86 -23.58 -2.16
C ARG A 186 -4.55 -23.78 -1.41
N VAL A 187 -4.65 -24.22 -0.16
CA VAL A 187 -3.52 -24.75 0.61
C VAL A 187 -3.36 -26.24 0.27
N ARG A 188 -2.16 -26.65 -0.12
CA ARG A 188 -1.81 -28.07 -0.28
C ARG A 188 -0.69 -28.43 0.69
N LYS A 189 -0.83 -29.58 1.34
CA LYS A 189 0.18 -30.20 2.19
C LYS A 189 0.60 -31.52 1.55
N THR A 190 1.90 -31.78 1.51
CA THR A 190 2.45 -33.08 1.12
C THR A 190 3.48 -33.54 2.14
N THR A 191 3.30 -34.77 2.61
CA THR A 191 4.28 -35.53 3.41
C THR A 191 4.85 -36.70 2.61
N GLU A 192 4.29 -36.95 1.42
CA GLU A 192 4.61 -38.09 0.58
C GLU A 192 5.28 -37.61 -0.71
N GLY A 193 6.57 -37.88 -0.81
CA GLY A 193 7.43 -37.53 -1.94
C GLY A 193 8.86 -37.99 -1.68
N LYS A 194 9.60 -38.37 -2.73
CA LYS A 194 10.99 -38.84 -2.58
C LYS A 194 11.86 -37.85 -1.79
N THR A 195 11.68 -36.56 -2.05
CA THR A 195 12.38 -35.47 -1.33
C THR A 195 11.87 -35.28 0.09
N ALA A 196 10.56 -35.31 0.31
CA ALA A 196 9.95 -35.23 1.65
C ALA A 196 10.41 -36.35 2.59
N VAL A 197 10.49 -37.58 2.08
CA VAL A 197 10.91 -38.75 2.87
C VAL A 197 12.43 -38.81 3.07
N MET A 198 13.22 -38.34 2.10
CA MET A 198 14.68 -38.33 2.22
C MET A 198 15.21 -37.21 3.12
N GLU A 199 14.52 -36.06 3.16
CA GLU A 199 14.92 -34.91 3.96
C GLU A 199 14.16 -34.78 5.30
N ASP A 200 13.19 -35.66 5.56
CA ASP A 200 12.34 -35.65 6.76
C ASP A 200 11.62 -34.30 6.97
N LYS A 201 10.95 -33.83 5.90
CA LYS A 201 10.25 -32.54 5.84
C LYS A 201 8.83 -32.64 5.31
N ARG A 202 7.95 -31.78 5.83
CA ARG A 202 6.62 -31.51 5.29
C ARG A 202 6.64 -30.26 4.40
N PHE A 203 6.10 -30.38 3.20
CA PHE A 203 5.97 -29.27 2.26
C PHE A 203 4.55 -28.73 2.26
N TYR A 204 4.44 -27.41 2.27
CA TYR A 204 3.19 -26.69 2.15
C TYR A 204 3.29 -25.70 0.99
N VAL A 205 2.20 -25.56 0.24
CA VAL A 205 2.11 -24.59 -0.85
C VAL A 205 0.73 -23.95 -0.86
N ILE A 206 0.68 -22.62 -0.86
CA ILE A 206 -0.53 -21.86 -1.17
C ILE A 206 -0.54 -21.55 -2.67
N HIS A 207 -1.63 -21.92 -3.34
CA HIS A 207 -1.89 -21.61 -4.73
C HIS A 207 -3.04 -20.61 -4.84
N PHE A 208 -2.81 -19.50 -5.52
CA PHE A 208 -3.85 -18.52 -5.85
C PHE A 208 -3.48 -17.75 -7.10
N ASP A 209 -4.48 -17.19 -7.75
CA ASP A 209 -4.30 -16.28 -8.88
C ASP A 209 -4.73 -14.89 -8.44
N ASP A 210 -3.96 -13.87 -8.78
CA ASP A 210 -4.20 -12.50 -8.32
C ASP A 210 -4.03 -11.46 -9.45
N ASP A 211 -4.85 -10.40 -9.43
CA ASP A 211 -4.72 -9.20 -10.26
C ASP A 211 -5.29 -7.96 -9.55
N ALA A 212 -4.47 -6.92 -9.42
CA ALA A 212 -4.84 -5.64 -8.83
C ALA A 212 -5.55 -4.75 -9.87
N VAL A 213 -6.87 -4.60 -9.81
CA VAL A 213 -7.66 -3.81 -10.78
C VAL A 213 -8.21 -2.53 -10.14
N ILE A 214 -8.30 -1.47 -10.94
CA ILE A 214 -8.96 -0.20 -10.56
C ILE A 214 -10.24 -0.12 -11.37
N GLN A 215 -11.39 0.06 -10.71
CA GLN A 215 -12.68 0.07 -11.41
C GLN A 215 -12.84 1.33 -12.28
N GLU A 216 -12.54 2.50 -11.71
CA GLU A 216 -12.68 3.79 -12.37
C GLU A 216 -11.39 4.61 -12.22
N MET A 217 -10.64 4.75 -13.31
CA MET A 217 -9.34 5.43 -13.29
C MET A 217 -9.48 6.97 -13.13
N ASP A 218 -10.56 7.54 -13.66
CA ASP A 218 -10.95 8.95 -13.55
C ASP A 218 -11.34 9.36 -12.11
N ALA A 219 -11.63 8.38 -11.25
CA ALA A 219 -11.91 8.59 -9.83
C ALA A 219 -10.64 8.59 -8.95
N VAL A 220 -9.45 8.54 -9.55
CA VAL A 220 -8.17 8.49 -8.85
C VAL A 220 -7.33 9.72 -9.17
N ALA A 221 -6.95 10.44 -8.13
CA ALA A 221 -5.96 11.50 -8.23
C ALA A 221 -4.71 11.12 -7.43
N ILE A 222 -3.52 11.31 -8.01
CA ILE A 222 -2.23 11.01 -7.38
C ILE A 222 -1.35 12.26 -7.37
N LEU A 223 -0.71 12.52 -6.25
CA LEU A 223 0.32 13.54 -6.09
C LEU A 223 1.67 12.83 -6.01
N THR A 224 2.61 13.17 -6.89
CA THR A 224 3.96 12.59 -6.95
C THR A 224 5.05 13.63 -6.71
N ASN A 225 6.28 13.18 -6.47
CA ASN A 225 7.47 14.01 -6.26
C ASN A 225 7.33 14.96 -5.06
N ILE A 226 6.75 14.48 -3.96
CA ILE A 226 6.56 15.29 -2.76
C ILE A 226 7.87 15.32 -1.96
N PRO A 227 8.45 16.50 -1.67
CA PRO A 227 9.66 16.62 -0.89
C PRO A 227 9.43 16.15 0.55
N ASP A 228 10.51 15.72 1.20
CA ASP A 228 10.50 15.32 2.60
C ASP A 228 10.42 16.51 3.56
N THR A 229 10.76 17.70 3.10
CA THR A 229 10.73 18.93 3.87
C THR A 229 9.39 19.65 3.75
N PHE A 230 9.02 20.37 4.81
CA PHE A 230 7.89 21.29 4.80
C PHE A 230 8.32 22.68 4.37
N GLY A 231 7.42 23.33 3.64
CA GLY A 231 7.57 24.74 3.30
C GLY A 231 7.29 25.56 4.52
N ALA A 232 8.23 26.45 4.85
CA ALA A 232 7.97 27.55 5.76
C ALA A 232 6.81 28.41 5.24
#